data_AF-A0A9N8V1C3-F1
#
_entry.id   AF-A0A9N8V1C3-F1
#
_cell.length_a   1.000
_cell.length_b   1.000
_cell.length_c   1.000
_cell.angle_alpha   90.00
_cell.angle_beta   90.00
_cell.angle_gamma   90.00
#
_symmetry.space_group_name_H-M   'P 1'
#
loop_
_entity.id
_entity.type
_entity.pdbx_description
1 polymer ?
#
loop_
_entity_poly.entity_id
_entity_poly.type
_entity_poly.pdbx_seq_one_letter_code
_entity_poly.pdbx_strand_id
1 'polypeptide(L)'
;MTEERSNTTLDFPCNLETYAYEALTDVGDAESSERLYRVIPAETFLEVFASDRSHMINPDDGTWVSPPPSYPPISSKSTRMNLPFFIDMTENKDSREYGKVFHEKEFIEYFTSKQ
;
A
#
# COMPACT_ATOMS: atom_id res chain seq x y z
N MET A 1 2.64 25.06 -8.03
CA MET A 1 3.80 24.18 -7.79
C MET A 1 3.37 23.26 -6.65
N THR A 2 2.75 22.14 -6.98
CA THR A 2 2.40 21.12 -5.99
C THR A 2 3.71 20.43 -5.62
N GLU A 3 4.20 20.66 -4.41
CA GLU A 3 5.29 19.86 -3.85
C GLU A 3 4.85 18.39 -3.94
N GLU A 4 5.58 17.58 -4.72
CA GLU A 4 5.54 16.14 -4.57
C GLU A 4 6.10 15.83 -3.18
N ARG A 5 5.21 15.78 -2.19
CA ARG A 5 5.57 15.38 -0.83
C ARG A 5 5.77 13.86 -0.83
N SER A 6 7.01 13.45 -1.03
CA SER A 6 7.45 12.10 -0.72
C SER A 6 7.36 11.87 0.79
N ASN A 7 6.85 10.71 1.20
CA ASN A 7 6.82 10.30 2.61
C ASN A 7 8.15 9.65 3.05
N THR A 8 9.16 9.60 2.18
CA THR A 8 10.52 9.15 2.50
C THR A 8 11.53 10.27 2.30
N THR A 9 12.62 10.24 3.08
CA THR A 9 13.78 11.13 2.91
C THR A 9 14.77 10.62 1.88
N LEU A 10 14.55 9.41 1.34
CA LEU A 10 15.32 8.85 0.23
C LEU A 10 14.93 9.52 -1.09
N ASP A 11 15.77 9.34 -2.11
CA ASP A 11 15.55 9.90 -3.45
C ASP A 11 14.24 9.42 -4.08
N PHE A 12 13.71 10.22 -5.02
CA PHE A 12 12.51 9.88 -5.79
C PHE A 12 12.79 9.89 -7.31
N PRO A 13 12.71 8.74 -8.00
CA PRO A 13 12.57 7.38 -7.46
C PRO A 13 13.84 6.91 -6.73
N CYS A 14 13.69 5.94 -5.81
CA CYS A 14 14.78 5.26 -5.12
C CYS A 14 15.02 3.87 -5.73
N ASN A 15 16.27 3.42 -5.75
CA ASN A 15 16.59 2.03 -6.06
C ASN A 15 15.98 1.08 -5.00
N LEU A 16 15.43 -0.06 -5.44
CA LEU A 16 14.75 -0.99 -4.54
C LEU A 16 15.67 -1.58 -3.46
N GLU A 17 16.92 -1.90 -3.78
CA GLU A 17 17.89 -2.43 -2.81
C GLU A 17 18.18 -1.39 -1.72
N THR A 18 18.39 -0.13 -2.11
CA THR A 18 18.55 0.98 -1.17
C THR A 18 17.32 1.17 -0.30
N TYR A 19 16.12 1.17 -0.90
CA TYR A 19 14.87 1.33 -0.15
C TYR A 19 14.61 0.16 0.81
N ALA A 20 14.87 -1.08 0.38
CA ALA A 20 14.70 -2.26 1.21
C ALA A 20 15.66 -2.25 2.41
N TYR A 21 16.92 -1.84 2.21
CA TYR A 21 17.91 -1.78 3.28
C TYR A 21 17.63 -0.62 4.24
N GLU A 22 17.36 0.58 3.74
CA GLU A 22 17.30 1.79 4.57
C GLU A 22 15.90 2.08 5.15
N ALA A 23 14.83 1.62 4.51
CA ALA A 23 13.45 1.91 4.93
C ALA A 23 12.67 0.67 5.42
N LEU A 24 12.98 -0.52 4.90
CA LEU A 24 12.23 -1.74 5.23
C LEU A 24 12.93 -2.68 6.22
N THR A 25 14.23 -2.56 6.43
CA THR A 25 14.94 -3.41 7.39
C THR A 25 14.86 -2.80 8.79
N ASP A 26 14.55 -3.61 9.80
CA ASP A 26 14.51 -3.14 11.19
C ASP A 26 15.93 -2.92 11.72
N VAL A 27 16.26 -1.67 12.08
CA VAL A 27 17.59 -1.31 12.61
C VAL A 27 17.57 -1.28 14.16
N GLY A 28 16.51 -1.76 14.81
CA GLY A 28 16.41 -1.73 16.28
C GLY A 28 15.51 -2.81 16.89
N ASP A 29 15.79 -3.13 18.15
CA ASP A 29 15.17 -4.16 19.02
C ASP A 29 13.66 -3.96 19.32
N ALA A 30 12.87 -3.41 18.41
CA ALA A 30 11.42 -3.45 18.53
C ALA A 30 10.95 -4.87 18.19
N GLU A 31 10.15 -5.49 19.06
CA GLU A 31 9.55 -6.81 18.82
C GLU A 31 8.98 -6.86 17.39
N SER A 32 9.69 -7.58 16.52
CA SER A 32 9.55 -7.46 15.07
C SER A 32 8.16 -7.94 14.65
N SER A 33 7.23 -7.00 14.45
CA SER A 33 5.99 -7.32 13.77
C SER A 33 6.36 -7.72 12.35
N GLU A 34 6.07 -8.98 11.98
CA GLU A 34 6.38 -9.51 10.66
C GLU A 34 5.71 -8.65 9.58
N ARG A 35 6.53 -8.12 8.67
CA ARG A 35 6.07 -7.25 7.58
C ARG A 35 5.64 -8.09 6.39
N LEU A 36 4.43 -7.83 5.91
CA LEU A 36 3.83 -8.48 4.74
C LEU A 36 3.59 -7.43 3.65
N TYR A 37 3.82 -7.83 2.41
CA TYR A 37 3.73 -6.95 1.24
C TYR A 37 2.75 -7.52 0.23
N ARG A 38 1.65 -6.81 -0.03
CA ARG A 38 0.74 -7.14 -1.13
C ARG A 38 1.19 -6.43 -2.40
N VAL A 39 1.61 -7.21 -3.40
CA VAL A 39 2.07 -6.69 -4.70
C VAL A 39 1.01 -6.93 -5.76
N ILE A 40 0.61 -5.85 -6.43
CA ILE A 40 -0.50 -5.83 -7.38
C ILE A 40 -0.01 -5.18 -8.68
N PRO A 41 -0.25 -5.79 -9.85
CA PRO A 41 0.02 -5.14 -11.12
C PRO A 41 -0.72 -3.79 -11.21
N ALA A 42 -0.04 -2.76 -11.70
CA ALA A 42 -0.60 -1.41 -11.75
C ALA A 42 -1.91 -1.34 -12.55
N GLU A 43 -2.00 -2.06 -13.67
CA GLU A 43 -3.21 -2.13 -14.50
C GLU A 43 -4.40 -2.73 -13.73
N THR A 44 -4.16 -3.83 -13.01
CA THR A 44 -5.17 -4.45 -12.12
C THR A 44 -5.61 -3.48 -11.04
N PHE A 45 -4.67 -2.79 -10.39
CA PHE A 45 -4.98 -1.83 -9.33
C PHE A 45 -5.88 -0.70 -9.85
N LEU A 46 -5.54 -0.12 -11.00
CA LEU A 46 -6.33 0.93 -11.65
C LEU A 46 -7.74 0.46 -12.05
N GLU A 47 -7.90 -0.81 -12.43
CA GLU A 47 -9.19 -1.37 -12.80
C GLU A 47 -10.09 -1.68 -11.59
N VAL A 48 -9.50 -2.23 -10.51
CA VAL A 48 -10.26 -2.87 -9.43
C VAL A 48 -10.39 -2.00 -8.18
N PHE A 49 -9.42 -1.13 -7.89
CA PHE A 49 -9.37 -0.39 -6.63
C PHE A 49 -10.55 0.59 -6.48
N ALA A 50 -11.15 0.60 -5.27
CA ALA A 50 -12.22 1.50 -4.91
C ALA A 50 -12.15 1.88 -3.42
N SER A 51 -12.27 3.18 -3.14
CA SER A 51 -12.40 3.70 -1.79
C SER A 51 -13.33 4.91 -1.76
N ASP A 52 -14.41 4.78 -1.01
CA ASP A 52 -15.34 5.87 -0.72
C ASP A 52 -14.84 6.80 0.40
N ARG A 53 -13.65 6.49 0.96
CA ARG A 53 -12.97 7.22 2.05
C ARG A 53 -13.69 7.18 3.40
N SER A 54 -14.74 6.36 3.55
CA SER A 54 -15.50 6.24 4.80
C SER A 54 -14.63 5.90 6.02
N HIS A 55 -13.57 5.10 5.83
CA HIS A 55 -12.61 4.75 6.88
C HIS A 55 -11.81 5.94 7.46
N MET A 56 -11.81 7.09 6.79
CA MET A 56 -11.16 8.32 7.26
C MET A 56 -12.12 9.27 7.98
N ILE A 57 -13.36 8.85 8.22
CA ILE A 57 -14.37 9.62 8.96
C ILE A 57 -14.43 9.07 10.37
N ASN A 58 -14.24 9.95 11.36
CA ASN A 58 -14.41 9.61 12.77
C ASN A 58 -15.86 9.17 13.02
N PRO A 59 -16.09 7.95 13.55
CA PRO A 59 -17.44 7.44 13.74
C PRO A 59 -18.22 8.19 14.83
N ASP A 60 -17.51 8.81 15.78
CA ASP A 60 -18.12 9.48 16.94
C ASP A 60 -18.74 10.84 16.58
N ASP A 61 -18.11 11.60 15.68
CA ASP A 61 -18.50 12.98 15.38
C ASP A 61 -18.63 13.30 13.87
N GLY A 62 -18.33 12.34 12.99
CA GLY A 62 -18.42 12.50 11.54
C GLY A 62 -17.35 13.42 10.93
N THR A 63 -16.33 13.81 11.70
CA THR A 63 -15.24 14.66 11.20
C THR A 63 -14.21 13.85 10.43
N TRP A 64 -13.46 14.51 9.54
CA TRP A 64 -12.38 13.87 8.80
C TRP A 64 -11.12 13.76 9.67
N VAL A 65 -10.54 12.57 9.74
CA VAL A 65 -9.24 12.32 10.40
C VAL A 65 -8.12 13.13 9.73
N SER A 66 -8.23 13.34 8.42
CA SER A 66 -7.36 14.21 7.62
C SER A 66 -8.15 14.76 6.43
N PRO A 67 -7.87 15.98 5.94
CA PRO A 67 -8.57 16.55 4.80
C PRO A 67 -8.56 15.59 3.59
N PRO A 68 -9.73 15.23 3.03
CA PRO A 68 -9.77 14.33 1.90
C PRO A 68 -9.18 15.02 0.66
N PRO A 69 -8.62 14.26 -0.29
CA PRO A 69 -8.19 14.82 -1.57
C PRO A 69 -9.35 15.53 -2.30
N SER A 70 -9.04 16.60 -3.04
CA SER A 70 -10.04 17.45 -3.71
C SER A 70 -10.75 16.78 -4.89
N TYR A 71 -10.17 15.74 -5.47
CA TYR A 71 -10.80 14.94 -6.52
C TYR A 71 -11.85 13.97 -5.94
N PRO A 72 -12.84 13.50 -6.73
CA PRO A 72 -13.86 12.56 -6.27
C PRO A 72 -13.27 11.23 -5.75
N PRO A 73 -13.98 10.48 -4.88
CA PRO A 73 -13.55 9.15 -4.48
C PRO A 73 -13.29 8.22 -5.67
N ILE A 74 -12.30 7.34 -5.53
CA ILE A 74 -11.97 6.37 -6.58
C ILE A 74 -12.97 5.23 -6.47
N SER A 75 -13.58 4.85 -7.59
CA SER A 75 -14.54 3.75 -7.65
C SER A 75 -14.24 2.88 -8.87
N SER A 76 -14.53 1.59 -8.75
CA SER A 76 -14.43 0.65 -9.86
C SER A 76 -15.81 0.41 -10.47
N LYS A 77 -15.88 -0.36 -11.55
CA LYS A 77 -17.15 -0.72 -12.18
C LYS A 77 -18.07 -1.54 -11.26
N SER A 78 -17.50 -2.27 -10.29
CA SER A 78 -18.21 -3.25 -9.47
C SER A 78 -18.50 -2.78 -8.04
N THR A 79 -17.70 -1.86 -7.49
CA THR A 79 -17.84 -1.43 -6.08
C THR A 79 -17.32 -0.01 -5.87
N ARG A 80 -17.80 0.63 -4.79
CA ARG A 80 -17.33 1.93 -4.30
C ARG A 80 -16.34 1.80 -3.15
N MET A 81 -16.24 0.62 -2.53
CA MET A 81 -15.36 0.40 -1.40
C MET A 81 -14.92 -1.07 -1.37
N ASN A 82 -13.62 -1.28 -1.54
CA ASN A 82 -12.97 -2.59 -1.37
C ASN A 82 -11.58 -2.47 -0.73
N LEU A 83 -11.18 -1.27 -0.29
CA LEU A 83 -9.92 -1.02 0.41
C LEU A 83 -9.58 -2.06 1.51
N PRO A 84 -10.53 -2.56 2.33
CA PRO A 84 -10.20 -3.58 3.33
C PRO A 84 -9.54 -4.83 2.75
N PHE A 85 -9.91 -5.26 1.54
CA PHE A 85 -9.29 -6.42 0.89
C PHE A 85 -7.87 -6.16 0.36
N PHE A 86 -7.50 -4.88 0.16
CA PHE A 86 -6.14 -4.50 -0.19
C PHE A 86 -5.23 -4.40 1.04
N ILE A 87 -5.79 -4.09 2.21
CA ILE A 87 -5.05 -3.98 3.48
C ILE A 87 -4.93 -5.35 4.16
N ASP A 88 -5.93 -6.21 4.01
CA ASP A 88 -5.92 -7.57 4.53
C ASP A 88 -4.79 -8.39 3.89
N MET A 89 -3.92 -8.97 4.72
CA MET A 89 -2.79 -9.82 4.31
C MET A 89 -3.05 -11.31 4.53
N THR A 90 -4.23 -11.67 5.06
CA THR A 90 -4.61 -13.05 5.42
C THR A 90 -5.46 -13.73 4.36
N GLU A 91 -6.27 -12.99 3.61
CA GLU A 91 -7.12 -13.50 2.54
C GLU A 91 -6.62 -13.07 1.15
N ASN A 92 -7.13 -13.71 0.09
CA ASN A 92 -6.76 -13.40 -1.31
C ASN A 92 -5.23 -13.32 -1.52
N LYS A 93 -4.47 -14.26 -0.95
CA LYS A 93 -3.00 -14.18 -0.90
C LYS A 93 -2.31 -14.32 -2.26
N ASP A 94 -3.01 -14.82 -3.27
CA ASP A 94 -2.56 -14.89 -4.66
C ASP A 94 -3.79 -14.91 -5.56
N SER A 95 -4.31 -13.73 -5.88
CA SER A 95 -5.50 -13.58 -6.74
C SER A 95 -5.26 -12.59 -7.87
N ARG A 96 -6.08 -12.72 -8.92
CA ARG A 96 -6.00 -11.84 -10.08
C ARG A 96 -6.38 -10.40 -9.73
N GLU A 97 -7.33 -10.23 -8.82
CA GLU A 97 -7.91 -8.94 -8.46
C GLU A 97 -7.09 -8.19 -7.39
N TYR A 98 -6.48 -8.92 -6.45
CA TYR A 98 -5.81 -8.35 -5.28
C TYR A 98 -4.31 -8.67 -5.22
N GLY A 99 -3.77 -9.31 -6.27
CA GLY A 99 -2.34 -9.62 -6.38
C GLY A 99 -1.88 -10.68 -5.39
N LYS A 100 -0.57 -10.67 -5.12
CA LYS A 100 0.10 -11.67 -4.28
C LYS A 100 0.66 -11.04 -3.00
N VAL A 101 0.48 -11.72 -1.87
CA VAL A 101 1.07 -11.36 -0.57
C VAL A 101 2.41 -12.09 -0.41
N PHE A 102 3.43 -11.33 -0.01
CA PHE A 102 4.78 -11.81 0.24
C PHE A 102 5.16 -11.55 1.69
N HIS A 103 5.91 -12.49 2.28
CA HIS A 103 6.70 -12.19 3.47
C HIS A 103 7.87 -11.30 3.08
N GLU A 104 8.36 -10.45 4.00
CA GLU A 104 9.45 -9.51 3.73
C GLU A 104 10.66 -10.14 3.02
N LYS A 105 11.15 -11.26 3.55
CA LYS A 105 12.28 -11.98 2.96
C LYS A 105 11.98 -12.44 1.54
N GLU A 106 10.79 -12.99 1.29
CA GLU A 106 10.36 -13.44 -0.04
C GLU A 106 10.23 -12.26 -1.01
N PHE A 107 9.70 -11.12 -0.55
CA PHE A 107 9.57 -9.90 -1.34
C PHE A 107 10.95 -9.40 -1.78
N ILE A 108 11.87 -9.22 -0.82
CA ILE A 108 13.22 -8.73 -1.12
C ILE A 108 13.93 -9.69 -2.07
N GLU A 109 13.94 -10.99 -1.77
CA GLU A 109 14.58 -11.99 -2.63
C GLU A 109 13.98 -11.97 -4.05
N TYR A 110 12.66 -11.96 -4.19
CA TYR A 110 12.00 -12.01 -5.50
C TYR A 110 12.30 -10.79 -6.38
N PHE A 111 12.29 -9.58 -5.80
CA PHE A 111 12.41 -8.34 -6.57
C PHE A 111 13.83 -7.77 -6.65
N THR A 112 14.78 -8.28 -5.88
CA THR A 112 16.21 -7.89 -5.98
C THR A 112 17.07 -8.93 -6.70
N SER A 113 16.70 -10.22 -6.69
CA SER A 113 17.48 -11.28 -7.35
C SER A 113 17.32 -11.37 -8.87
N LYS A 114 16.32 -10.68 -9.43
CA LYS A 114 16.05 -10.64 -10.87
C LYS A 114 16.55 -9.34 -11.47
N GLN A 115 17.84 -9.31 -11.82
CA GLN A 115 18.39 -8.39 -12.82
C GLN A 115 18.72 -9.16 -14.09
#